data_AF-A0A8T8I7B1-F1
#
_entry.id   AF-A0A8T8I7B1-F1
#
_cell.length_a   1.000
_cell.length_b   1.000
_cell.length_c   1.000
_cell.angle_alpha   90.00
_cell.angle_beta   90.00
_cell.angle_gamma   90.00
#
_symmetry.space_group_name_H-M   'P 1'
#
loop_
_entity.id
_entity.type
_entity.pdbx_description
1 polymer ?
#
loop_
_entity_poly.entity_id
_entity_poly.type
_entity_poly.pdbx_seq_one_letter_code
_entity_poly.pdbx_strand_id
1 'polypeptide(L)'
;MPIKDVIQPNIIQIDDGLRLRKLDENIDIALEWYQDAETVWYVDGDKALYSKELLEKMYMYWDSVSEVYFIEVYTNGTYQPIGDVSFYQEDMPIVIGDKSYRGKGIGKKVIQTLIERGKSLGYDRLYIEEIYDFNVISQKLYMSLGFKKKSFVKKGWSYELVLSS
;
A
#
# COMPACT_ATOMS: atom_id res chain seq x y z
N MET A 1 10.06 15.63 4.48
CA MET A 1 8.98 14.99 3.71
C MET A 1 9.57 13.85 2.91
N PRO A 2 8.87 12.73 2.83
CA PRO A 2 9.40 11.47 2.30
C PRO A 2 9.81 11.56 0.83
N ILE A 3 9.01 12.26 0.02
CA ILE A 3 9.32 12.57 -1.37
C ILE A 3 9.83 14.01 -1.45
N LYS A 4 11.03 14.18 -2.03
CA LYS A 4 11.68 15.49 -2.13
C LYS A 4 10.79 16.48 -2.89
N ASP A 5 10.64 17.69 -2.33
CA ASP A 5 9.87 18.80 -2.91
C ASP A 5 8.37 18.51 -3.17
N VAL A 6 7.83 17.45 -2.57
CA VAL A 6 6.43 17.03 -2.70
C VAL A 6 5.71 17.13 -1.37
N ILE A 7 4.57 17.82 -1.37
CA ILE A 7 3.64 17.85 -0.23
C ILE A 7 2.73 16.63 -0.31
N GLN A 8 2.80 15.78 0.71
CA GLN A 8 1.87 14.67 0.89
C GLN A 8 0.46 15.21 1.24
N PRO A 9 -0.57 14.89 0.45
CA PRO A 9 -1.96 15.24 0.79
C PRO A 9 -2.42 14.62 2.11
N ASN A 10 -3.21 15.34 2.89
CA ASN A 10 -3.86 14.77 4.07
C ASN A 10 -4.96 13.76 3.70
N ILE A 11 -5.63 13.98 2.58
CA ILE A 11 -6.69 13.12 2.04
C ILE A 11 -6.53 13.00 0.53
N ILE A 12 -6.69 11.80 0.00
CA ILE A 12 -6.92 11.54 -1.43
C ILE A 12 -8.26 10.82 -1.56
N GLN A 13 -9.26 11.48 -2.12
CA GLN A 13 -10.56 10.86 -2.37
C GLN A 13 -10.45 9.89 -3.55
N ILE A 14 -10.93 8.66 -3.40
CA ILE A 14 -10.93 7.66 -4.48
C ILE A 14 -12.32 7.60 -5.12
N ASP A 15 -13.38 7.47 -4.31
CA ASP A 15 -14.78 7.58 -4.70
C ASP A 15 -15.64 7.94 -3.49
N ASP A 16 -16.97 7.99 -3.61
CA ASP A 16 -17.88 8.39 -2.52
C ASP A 16 -17.69 7.57 -1.23
N GLY A 17 -17.28 6.31 -1.35
CA GLY A 17 -17.16 5.37 -0.24
C GLY A 17 -15.73 5.01 0.15
N LEU A 18 -14.72 5.50 -0.57
CA LEU A 18 -13.33 5.09 -0.40
C LEU A 18 -12.39 6.30 -0.48
N ARG A 19 -11.46 6.40 0.47
CA ARG A 19 -10.42 7.43 0.47
C ARG A 19 -9.10 6.92 1.06
N LEU A 20 -8.03 7.65 0.79
CA LEU A 20 -6.77 7.54 1.50
C LEU A 20 -6.68 8.70 2.48
N ARG A 21 -6.36 8.42 3.74
CA ARG A 21 -6.05 9.42 4.76
C ARG A 21 -4.60 9.27 5.18
N LYS A 22 -3.86 10.37 5.21
CA LYS A 22 -2.47 10.38 5.65
C LYS A 22 -2.36 9.71 7.03
N LEU A 23 -1.36 8.85 7.19
CA LEU A 23 -1.05 8.19 8.45
C LEU A 23 -0.84 9.24 9.55
N ASP A 24 -1.47 9.02 10.70
CA ASP A 24 -1.29 9.79 11.92
C ASP A 24 -0.87 8.87 13.08
N GLU A 25 -0.72 9.44 14.28
CA GLU A 25 -0.20 8.73 15.45
C GLU A 25 -1.11 7.59 15.93
N ASN A 26 -2.36 7.49 15.46
CA ASN A 26 -3.30 6.46 15.86
C ASN A 26 -3.11 5.15 15.07
N ILE A 27 -1.93 4.56 15.22
CA ILE A 27 -1.53 3.30 14.56
C ILE A 27 -2.05 2.05 15.27
N ASP A 28 -2.67 2.19 16.44
CA ASP A 28 -3.16 1.05 17.24
C ASP A 28 -4.18 0.21 16.47
N ILE A 29 -4.97 0.84 15.58
CA ILE A 29 -5.93 0.14 14.73
C ILE A 29 -5.22 -0.78 13.72
N ALA A 30 -4.05 -0.38 13.22
CA ALA A 30 -3.28 -1.21 12.30
C ALA A 30 -2.67 -2.44 13.00
N LEU A 31 -2.37 -2.35 14.29
CA LEU A 31 -1.77 -3.47 15.03
C LEU A 31 -2.62 -4.75 14.94
N GLU A 32 -3.94 -4.61 14.94
CA GLU A 32 -4.86 -5.75 14.79
C GLU A 32 -4.66 -6.48 13.46
N TRP A 33 -4.32 -5.77 12.38
CA TRP A 33 -4.09 -6.35 11.06
C TRP A 33 -2.79 -7.16 11.00
N TYR A 34 -1.76 -6.72 11.74
CA TYR A 34 -0.44 -7.35 11.82
C TYR A 34 -0.32 -8.39 12.95
N GLN A 35 -1.38 -8.57 13.75
CA GLN A 35 -1.55 -9.74 14.62
C GLN A 35 -2.17 -10.94 13.91
N ASP A 36 -2.46 -10.83 12.61
CA ASP A 36 -2.86 -11.94 11.76
C ASP A 36 -1.67 -12.56 11.02
N ALA A 37 -1.38 -13.83 11.32
CA ALA A 37 -0.21 -14.53 10.74
C ALA A 37 -0.28 -14.69 9.21
N GLU A 38 -1.48 -14.67 8.61
CA GLU A 38 -1.61 -14.69 7.15
C GLU A 38 -1.24 -13.33 6.55
N THR A 39 -1.68 -12.22 7.14
CA THR A 39 -1.24 -10.87 6.75
C THR A 39 0.28 -10.77 6.84
N VAL A 40 0.88 -11.14 7.97
CA VAL A 40 2.34 -11.09 8.15
C VAL A 40 3.06 -11.97 7.14
N TRP A 41 2.52 -13.14 6.82
CA TRP A 41 3.08 -14.00 5.77
C TRP A 41 3.13 -13.30 4.41
N TYR A 42 2.09 -12.55 4.04
CA TYR A 42 2.08 -11.83 2.78
C TYR A 42 2.96 -10.59 2.74
N VAL A 43 3.23 -9.97 3.90
CA VAL A 43 4.05 -8.76 4.03
C VAL A 43 5.54 -9.12 4.19
N ASP A 44 5.88 -10.03 5.10
CA ASP A 44 7.25 -10.31 5.52
C ASP A 44 7.79 -11.66 5.02
N GLY A 45 6.93 -12.54 4.52
CA GLY A 45 7.32 -13.92 4.23
C GLY A 45 7.74 -14.69 5.48
N ASP A 46 7.23 -14.27 6.64
CA ASP A 46 7.35 -14.93 7.95
C ASP A 46 5.98 -14.92 8.66
N LYS A 47 5.87 -15.51 9.84
CA LYS A 47 4.64 -15.55 10.65
C LYS A 47 4.83 -14.96 12.04
N ALA A 48 5.96 -14.30 12.30
CA ALA A 48 6.22 -13.60 13.54
C ALA A 48 5.34 -12.35 13.66
N LEU A 49 4.34 -12.42 14.53
CA LEU A 49 3.37 -11.33 14.72
C LEU A 49 4.04 -10.05 15.21
N TYR A 50 3.48 -8.91 14.82
CA TYR A 50 4.05 -7.62 15.18
C TYR A 50 3.79 -7.30 16.65
N SER A 51 4.82 -6.82 17.33
CA SER A 51 4.63 -6.03 18.54
C SER A 51 4.31 -4.58 18.16
N LYS A 52 3.78 -3.80 19.10
CA LYS A 52 3.54 -2.36 18.87
C LYS A 52 4.83 -1.64 18.48
N GLU A 53 5.94 -1.95 19.14
CA GLU A 53 7.24 -1.34 18.87
C GLU A 53 7.77 -1.70 17.46
N LEU A 54 7.48 -2.91 16.97
CA LEU A 54 7.86 -3.30 15.60
C LEU A 54 7.01 -2.54 14.57
N LEU A 55 5.70 -2.43 14.81
CA LEU A 55 4.78 -1.68 13.96
C LEU A 55 5.16 -0.19 13.90
N GLU A 56 5.48 0.42 15.04
CA GLU A 56 5.97 1.80 15.14
C GLU A 56 7.23 1.99 14.30
N LYS A 57 8.21 1.09 14.42
CA LYS A 57 9.45 1.14 13.62
C LYS A 57 9.18 1.00 12.13
N MET A 58 8.28 0.11 11.75
CA MET A 58 7.87 -0.09 10.35
C MET A 58 7.26 1.20 9.78
N TYR A 59 6.30 1.81 10.48
CA TYR A 59 5.68 3.05 10.02
C TYR A 59 6.64 4.24 10.04
N MET A 60 7.50 4.36 11.05
CA MET A 60 8.54 5.40 11.08
C MET A 60 9.48 5.29 9.88
N TYR A 61 9.86 4.07 9.50
CA TYR A 61 10.67 3.85 8.30
C TYR A 61 9.90 4.29 7.05
N TRP A 62 8.68 3.80 6.84
CA TRP A 62 7.91 4.12 5.65
C TRP A 62 7.56 5.61 5.54
N ASP A 63 7.21 6.29 6.64
CA ASP A 63 6.93 7.73 6.65
C ASP A 63 8.18 8.57 6.35
N SER A 64 9.39 8.02 6.59
CA SER A 64 10.64 8.69 6.25
C SER A 64 11.01 8.63 4.77
N VAL A 65 10.51 7.63 4.02
CA VAL A 65 10.89 7.37 2.62
C VAL A 65 9.74 7.41 1.61
N SER A 66 8.48 7.38 2.09
CA SER A 66 7.28 7.29 1.25
C SER A 66 6.08 8.06 1.82
N GLU A 67 5.09 8.38 0.98
CA GLU A 67 3.78 8.82 1.46
C GLU A 67 3.02 7.62 2.04
N VAL A 68 2.66 7.66 3.33
CA VAL A 68 1.91 6.57 3.99
C VAL A 68 0.46 6.98 4.26
N TYR A 69 -0.48 6.09 3.94
CA TYR A 69 -1.91 6.33 4.10
C TYR A 69 -2.62 5.15 4.74
N PHE A 70 -3.61 5.45 5.58
CA PHE A 70 -4.73 4.55 5.85
C PHE A 70 -5.68 4.52 4.65
N ILE A 71 -6.16 3.32 4.33
CA ILE A 71 -7.26 3.08 3.38
C ILE A 71 -8.55 3.07 4.18
N GLU A 72 -9.43 4.03 3.94
CA GLU A 72 -10.67 4.19 4.71
C GLU A 72 -11.90 4.00 3.84
N VAL A 73 -12.87 3.26 4.37
CA VAL A 73 -14.20 3.08 3.77
C VAL A 73 -15.26 3.83 4.57
N TYR A 74 -16.20 4.45 3.87
CA TYR A 74 -17.34 5.10 4.51
C TYR A 74 -18.42 4.06 4.83
N THR A 75 -18.65 3.82 6.12
CA THR A 75 -19.67 2.88 6.61
C THR A 75 -20.37 3.45 7.82
N ASN A 76 -21.69 3.27 7.90
CA ASN A 76 -22.53 3.71 9.04
C ASN A 76 -22.31 5.18 9.44
N GLY A 77 -22.11 6.07 8.46
CA GLY A 77 -21.95 7.50 8.71
C GLY A 77 -20.53 7.95 9.08
N THR A 78 -19.55 7.04 9.08
CA THR A 78 -18.16 7.35 9.47
C THR A 78 -17.15 6.67 8.54
N TYR A 79 -15.96 7.26 8.39
CA TYR A 79 -14.85 6.59 7.73
C TYR A 79 -14.14 5.66 8.70
N GLN A 80 -13.92 4.42 8.27
CA GLN A 80 -13.26 3.38 9.05
C GLN A 80 -12.02 2.90 8.31
N PRO A 81 -10.84 2.89 8.93
CA PRO A 81 -9.63 2.34 8.32
C PRO A 81 -9.75 0.81 8.22
N ILE A 82 -9.39 0.28 7.05
CA ILE A 82 -9.47 -1.16 6.73
C ILE A 82 -8.14 -1.74 6.24
N GLY A 83 -7.11 -0.90 6.16
CA GLY A 83 -5.80 -1.25 5.63
C GLY A 83 -4.92 -0.02 5.49
N ASP A 84 -3.73 -0.23 4.93
CA ASP A 84 -2.75 0.82 4.69
C ASP A 84 -2.03 0.62 3.35
N VAL A 85 -1.44 1.70 2.87
CA VAL A 85 -0.64 1.73 1.65
C VAL A 85 0.48 2.75 1.80
N SER A 86 1.68 2.37 1.34
CA SER A 86 2.79 3.29 1.17
C SER A 86 2.99 3.61 -0.31
N PHE A 87 3.46 4.80 -0.63
CA PHE A 87 3.64 5.27 -1.99
C PHE A 87 4.93 6.08 -2.16
N TYR A 88 5.81 5.59 -3.03
CA TYR A 88 6.88 6.38 -3.65
C TYR A 88 7.20 5.80 -5.02
N GLN A 89 8.13 6.40 -5.76
CA GLN A 89 8.40 6.00 -7.14
C GLN A 89 8.87 4.54 -7.28
N GLU A 90 9.66 4.05 -6.31
CA GLU A 90 10.31 2.75 -6.41
C GLU A 90 9.52 1.60 -5.77
N ASP A 91 8.51 1.90 -4.93
CA ASP A 91 7.65 0.86 -4.39
C ASP A 91 6.29 1.40 -3.90
N MET A 92 5.32 0.49 -3.77
CA MET A 92 3.96 0.82 -3.36
C MET A 92 3.28 -0.32 -2.61
N PRO A 93 3.80 -0.76 -1.45
CA PRO A 93 3.21 -1.88 -0.71
C PRO A 93 1.82 -1.53 -0.19
N ILE A 94 0.90 -2.50 -0.26
CA ILE A 94 -0.50 -2.35 0.13
C ILE A 94 -0.97 -3.53 0.97
N VAL A 95 -1.70 -3.22 2.04
CA VAL A 95 -2.35 -4.20 2.92
C VAL A 95 -3.84 -3.85 3.04
N ILE A 96 -4.71 -4.82 2.75
CA ILE A 96 -6.11 -4.78 3.18
C ILE A 96 -6.21 -5.64 4.45
N GLY A 97 -6.11 -4.96 5.59
CA GLY A 97 -6.04 -5.56 6.92
C GLY A 97 -7.35 -6.22 7.34
N ASP A 98 -8.48 -5.52 7.17
CA ASP A 98 -9.80 -6.10 7.38
C ASP A 98 -10.13 -7.07 6.22
N LYS A 99 -10.06 -8.36 6.53
CA LYS A 99 -10.26 -9.44 5.56
C LYS A 99 -11.63 -9.41 4.90
N SER A 100 -12.64 -8.86 5.54
CA SER A 100 -13.99 -8.76 4.98
C SER A 100 -14.04 -7.83 3.74
N TYR A 101 -13.01 -7.00 3.53
CA TYR A 101 -12.88 -6.11 2.37
C TYR A 101 -11.96 -6.66 1.27
N ARG A 102 -11.28 -7.79 1.49
CA ARG A 102 -10.45 -8.45 0.47
C ARG A 102 -11.32 -8.96 -0.67
N GLY A 103 -10.77 -8.99 -1.89
CA GLY A 103 -11.48 -9.48 -3.08
C GLY A 103 -12.59 -8.58 -3.62
N LYS A 104 -12.86 -7.42 -3.00
CA LYS A 104 -13.90 -6.45 -3.42
C LYS A 104 -13.41 -5.38 -4.39
N GLY A 105 -12.19 -5.52 -4.92
CA GLY A 105 -11.60 -4.56 -5.86
C GLY A 105 -11.04 -3.28 -5.23
N ILE A 106 -11.06 -3.12 -3.90
CA ILE A 106 -10.55 -1.93 -3.19
C ILE A 106 -9.06 -1.72 -3.48
N GLY A 107 -8.23 -2.75 -3.34
CA GLY A 107 -6.80 -2.64 -3.65
C GLY A 107 -6.54 -2.16 -5.07
N LYS A 108 -7.37 -2.58 -6.05
CA LYS A 108 -7.27 -2.11 -7.44
C LYS A 108 -7.54 -0.62 -7.55
N LYS A 109 -8.61 -0.12 -6.92
CA LYS A 109 -8.94 1.31 -6.92
C LYS A 109 -7.86 2.16 -6.24
N VAL A 110 -7.30 1.67 -5.14
CA VAL A 110 -6.20 2.33 -4.41
C VAL A 110 -4.98 2.47 -5.32
N ILE A 111 -4.49 1.36 -5.90
CA ILE A 111 -3.30 1.40 -6.76
C ILE A 111 -3.56 2.23 -8.02
N GLN A 112 -4.75 2.19 -8.62
CA GLN A 112 -5.11 3.09 -9.73
C GLN A 112 -5.00 4.57 -9.35
N THR A 113 -5.47 4.94 -8.16
CA THR A 113 -5.38 6.31 -7.67
C THR A 113 -3.93 6.74 -7.47
N LEU A 114 -3.10 5.85 -6.95
CA LEU A 114 -1.68 6.11 -6.75
C LEU A 114 -0.86 6.12 -8.06
N ILE A 115 -1.30 5.41 -9.10
CA ILE A 115 -0.77 5.56 -10.46
C ILE A 115 -0.99 6.99 -10.96
N GLU A 116 -2.21 7.53 -10.81
CA GLU A 116 -2.50 8.92 -11.18
C GLU A 116 -1.74 9.93 -10.29
N ARG A 117 -1.53 9.60 -9.00
CA ARG A 117 -0.63 10.36 -8.13
C ARG A 117 0.78 10.41 -8.71
N GLY A 118 1.35 9.28 -9.11
CA GLY A 118 2.67 9.23 -9.76
C GLY A 118 2.77 10.10 -11.01
N LYS A 119 1.76 10.06 -11.88
CA LYS A 119 1.68 10.96 -13.05
C LYS A 119 1.65 12.42 -12.65
N SER A 120 0.86 12.79 -11.64
CA SER A 120 0.78 14.17 -11.14
C SER A 120 2.10 14.68 -10.55
N LEU A 121 2.96 13.77 -10.09
CA LEU A 121 4.31 14.07 -9.61
C LEU A 121 5.35 14.12 -10.73
N GLY A 122 4.95 13.90 -11.98
CA GLY A 122 5.84 13.94 -13.15
C GLY A 122 6.70 12.68 -13.31
N TYR A 123 6.29 11.54 -12.75
CA TYR A 123 7.00 10.28 -12.96
C TYR A 123 6.68 9.69 -14.33
N ASP A 124 7.71 9.20 -15.02
CA ASP A 124 7.56 8.42 -16.26
C ASP A 124 7.33 6.94 -15.99
N ARG A 125 7.71 6.48 -14.79
CA ARG A 125 7.64 5.07 -14.38
C ARG A 125 7.35 4.95 -12.89
N LEU A 126 6.69 3.86 -12.54
CA LEU A 126 6.51 3.37 -11.18
C LEU A 126 7.07 1.96 -11.07
N TYR A 127 7.60 1.61 -9.90
CA TYR A 127 8.13 0.29 -9.64
C TYR A 127 7.47 -0.36 -8.43
N ILE A 128 7.58 -1.68 -8.36
CA ILE A 128 7.33 -2.48 -7.17
C ILE A 128 8.61 -3.26 -6.90
N GLU A 129 9.18 -3.08 -5.72
CA GLU A 129 10.53 -3.59 -5.42
C GLU A 129 10.54 -5.11 -5.38
N GLU A 130 9.64 -5.71 -4.60
CA GLU A 130 9.53 -7.15 -4.44
C GLU A 130 8.10 -7.56 -4.08
N ILE A 131 7.53 -8.51 -4.84
CA ILE A 131 6.36 -9.28 -4.42
C ILE A 131 6.77 -10.74 -4.35
N TYR A 132 6.63 -11.34 -3.18
CA TYR A 132 6.90 -12.77 -2.95
C TYR A 132 6.20 -13.68 -3.96
N ASP A 133 6.87 -14.77 -4.36
CA ASP A 133 6.34 -15.74 -5.32
C ASP A 133 5.00 -16.34 -4.90
N PHE A 134 4.82 -16.59 -3.60
CA PHE A 134 3.58 -17.14 -3.06
C PHE A 134 2.45 -16.10 -2.98
N ASN A 135 2.75 -14.79 -3.04
CA ASN A 135 1.74 -13.73 -2.97
C ASN A 135 1.10 -13.48 -4.35
N VAL A 136 0.50 -14.55 -4.91
CA VAL A 136 -0.11 -14.55 -6.25
C VAL A 136 -1.24 -13.52 -6.36
N ILE A 137 -1.93 -13.21 -5.27
CA ILE A 137 -3.00 -12.21 -5.23
C ILE A 137 -2.42 -10.82 -5.53
N SER A 138 -1.34 -10.43 -4.86
CA SER A 138 -0.67 -9.15 -5.10
C SER A 138 -0.07 -9.08 -6.51
N GLN A 139 0.60 -10.15 -6.98
CA GLN A 139 1.12 -10.19 -8.36
C GLN A 139 0.01 -9.95 -9.41
N LYS A 140 -1.14 -10.62 -9.25
CA LYS A 140 -2.30 -10.43 -10.14
C LYS A 140 -2.87 -9.02 -10.07
N LEU A 141 -2.90 -8.42 -8.88
CA LEU A 141 -3.36 -7.05 -8.68
C LEU A 141 -2.54 -6.06 -9.52
N TYR A 142 -1.22 -6.01 -9.33
CA TYR A 142 -0.36 -5.07 -10.08
C TYR A 142 -0.36 -5.38 -11.58
N MET A 143 -0.26 -6.66 -11.98
CA MET A 143 -0.29 -7.02 -13.40
C MET A 143 -1.61 -6.62 -14.08
N SER A 144 -2.74 -6.67 -13.38
CA SER A 144 -4.04 -6.22 -13.91
C SER A 144 -4.11 -4.72 -14.19
N LEU A 145 -3.16 -3.96 -13.65
CA LEU A 145 -3.02 -2.51 -13.83
C LEU A 145 -1.89 -2.13 -14.79
N GLY A 146 -1.34 -3.12 -15.51
CA GLY A 146 -0.34 -2.90 -16.55
C GLY A 146 1.12 -3.01 -16.07
N PHE A 147 1.36 -3.26 -14.78
CA PHE A 147 2.70 -3.57 -14.30
C PHE A 147 3.21 -4.86 -14.96
N LYS A 148 4.48 -4.87 -15.35
CA LYS A 148 5.15 -6.01 -15.97
C LYS A 148 6.26 -6.51 -15.05
N LYS A 149 6.45 -7.83 -15.00
CA LYS A 149 7.60 -8.43 -14.30
C LYS A 149 8.89 -7.90 -14.91
N LYS A 150 9.81 -7.45 -14.06
CA LYS A 150 11.11 -6.91 -14.46
C LYS A 150 12.23 -7.90 -14.19
N SER A 151 12.40 -8.33 -12.94
CA SER A 151 13.42 -9.31 -12.56
C SER A 151 12.99 -10.14 -11.35
N PHE A 152 13.56 -11.34 -11.21
CA PHE A 152 13.50 -12.07 -9.95
C PHE A 152 14.46 -11.40 -8.95
N VAL A 153 13.99 -11.16 -7.73
CA VAL A 153 14.72 -10.52 -6.63
C VAL A 153 14.53 -11.37 -5.38
N LYS A 154 15.60 -11.64 -4.64
CA LYS A 154 15.60 -12.42 -3.37
C LYS A 154 14.64 -13.62 -3.32
N LYS A 155 13.36 -13.40 -2.98
CA LYS A 155 12.31 -14.41 -2.78
C LYS A 155 11.04 -14.17 -3.63
N GLY A 156 11.10 -13.26 -4.59
CA GLY A 156 9.97 -12.85 -5.41
C GLY A 156 10.35 -12.13 -6.70
N TRP A 157 9.42 -11.31 -7.21
CA TRP A 157 9.61 -10.56 -8.45
C TRP A 157 9.47 -9.06 -8.22
N SER A 158 10.30 -8.29 -8.92
CA SER A 158 10.10 -6.86 -9.09
C SER A 158 9.20 -6.58 -10.30
N TYR A 159 8.54 -5.43 -10.28
CA TYR A 159 7.65 -5.00 -11.37
C TYR A 159 7.90 -3.55 -11.76
N GLU A 160 7.55 -3.21 -12.99
CA GLU A 160 7.54 -1.82 -13.46
C GLU A 160 6.26 -1.50 -14.24
N LEU A 161 5.83 -0.25 -14.16
CA LEU A 161 4.79 0.34 -14.99
C LEU A 161 5.38 1.56 -15.68
N VAL A 162 5.26 1.62 -17.01
CA VAL A 162 5.52 2.84 -17.77
C VAL A 162 4.25 3.69 -17.76
N LEU A 163 4.38 4.92 -17.28
CA LEU A 163 3.28 5.87 -17.27
C LEU A 163 3.22 6.55 -18.64
N SER A 164 2.15 6.29 -19.39
CA SER A 164 1.87 7.01 -20.63
C SER A 164 1.51 8.47 -20.30
N SER A 165 2.03 9.39 -21.12
CA SER A 165 1.63 10.80 -21.18
C SER A 165 0.16 10.96 -21.57
#